data_AF-A0A2N4SXG5-F1
#
_entry.id   AF-A0A2N4SXG5-F1
#
_cell.length_a   1.000
_cell.length_b   1.000
_cell.length_c   1.000
_cell.angle_alpha   90.00
_cell.angle_beta   90.00
_cell.angle_gamma   90.00
#
_symmetry.space_group_name_H-M   'P 1'
#
loop_
_entity.id
_entity.type
_entity.pdbx_description
1 polymer ?
#
loop_
_entity_poly.entity_id
_entity_poly.type
_entity_poly.pdbx_seq_one_letter_code
_entity_poly.pdbx_strand_id
1 'polypeptide(L)'
;MAKLTDPQQAEEAAQRLLNDRMDYIRRAITARGALDEAREALKEAEKNDAQAFQAAVNNGGWTADELKKIGLAEPDKVQRVQRRRKATSTSSDTHASSAQNGGGTESEQ
;
A
#
# COMPACT_ATOMS: atom_id res chain seq x y z
N MET A 1 -20.88 -9.95 -53.36
CA MET A 1 -20.66 -11.26 -52.71
C MET A 1 -19.27 -11.75 -53.11
N ALA A 2 -18.26 -11.51 -52.28
CA ALA A 2 -16.92 -12.02 -52.55
C ALA A 2 -16.87 -13.51 -52.19
N LYS A 3 -16.49 -14.32 -53.18
CA LYS A 3 -16.37 -15.78 -53.15
C LYS A 3 -15.38 -16.23 -52.08
N LEU A 4 -15.49 -17.48 -51.60
CA LEU A 4 -14.40 -18.22 -50.96
C LEU A 4 -13.10 -17.91 -51.72
N THR A 5 -12.26 -17.04 -51.19
CA THR A 5 -11.08 -16.51 -51.90
C THR A 5 -9.89 -17.31 -51.40
N ASP A 6 -9.18 -17.93 -52.34
CA ASP A 6 -7.87 -18.60 -52.23
C ASP A 6 -7.42 -18.99 -50.80
N PRO A 7 -7.26 -20.29 -50.48
CA PRO A 7 -6.84 -20.73 -49.14
C PRO A 7 -5.60 -20.01 -48.60
N GLN A 8 -4.65 -19.62 -49.47
CA GLN A 8 -3.48 -18.84 -49.07
C GLN A 8 -3.85 -17.42 -48.59
N GLN A 9 -4.76 -16.75 -49.29
CA GLN A 9 -5.24 -15.42 -48.89
C GLN A 9 -6.02 -15.45 -47.57
N ALA A 10 -6.83 -16.50 -47.36
CA ALA A 10 -7.56 -16.68 -46.11
C ALA A 10 -6.60 -16.92 -44.92
N GLU A 11 -5.54 -17.70 -45.14
CA GLU A 11 -4.48 -17.95 -44.14
C GLU A 11 -3.70 -16.68 -43.81
N GLU A 12 -3.27 -15.91 -44.81
CA GLU A 12 -2.60 -14.63 -44.59
C GLU A 12 -3.48 -13.65 -43.79
N ALA A 13 -4.76 -13.55 -44.12
CA ALA A 13 -5.70 -12.68 -43.41
C ALA A 13 -5.87 -13.12 -41.95
N ALA A 14 -5.97 -14.43 -41.69
CA ALA A 14 -6.05 -14.98 -40.35
C ALA A 14 -4.76 -14.72 -39.55
N GLN A 15 -3.59 -14.88 -40.18
CA GLN A 15 -2.30 -14.63 -39.53
C GLN A 15 -2.11 -13.16 -39.18
N ARG A 16 -2.50 -12.24 -40.08
CA ARG A 16 -2.48 -10.79 -39.80
C ARG A 16 -3.35 -10.46 -38.59
N LEU A 17 -4.58 -10.98 -38.57
CA LEU A 17 -5.48 -10.77 -37.43
C LEU A 17 -4.93 -11.34 -36.12
N LEU A 18 -4.26 -12.51 -36.17
CA LEU A 18 -3.62 -13.08 -35.00
C LEU A 18 -2.46 -12.21 -34.51
N ASN A 19 -1.62 -11.71 -35.42
CA ASN A 19 -0.50 -10.83 -35.07
C ASN A 19 -1.00 -9.54 -34.42
N ASP A 20 -2.03 -8.90 -34.98
CA ASP A 20 -2.64 -7.70 -34.40
C ASP A 20 -3.15 -7.97 -32.97
N ARG A 21 -3.78 -9.12 -32.74
CA ARG A 21 -4.23 -9.54 -31.40
C ARG A 21 -3.06 -9.75 -30.44
N MET A 22 -1.98 -10.37 -30.92
CA MET A 22 -0.77 -10.57 -30.12
C MET A 22 -0.10 -9.25 -29.74
N ASP A 23 -0.18 -8.22 -30.60
CA ASP A 23 0.35 -6.90 -30.29
C ASP A 23 -0.38 -6.23 -29.12
N TYR A 24 -1.71 -6.40 -29.01
CA TYR A 24 -2.44 -5.93 -27.82
C TYR A 24 -1.98 -6.63 -26.54
N ILE A 25 -1.70 -7.94 -26.60
CA ILE A 25 -1.19 -8.70 -25.45
C ILE A 25 0.21 -8.20 -25.07
N ARG A 26 1.11 -8.03 -26.04
CA ARG A 26 2.46 -7.48 -25.81
C ARG A 26 2.36 -6.11 -25.13
N ARG A 27 1.52 -5.21 -25.67
CA ARG A 27 1.28 -3.89 -25.09
C ARG A 27 0.75 -3.96 -23.66
N ALA A 28 -0.17 -4.88 -23.37
CA ALA A 28 -0.71 -5.06 -22.02
C ALA A 28 0.37 -5.53 -21.04
N ILE A 29 1.26 -6.45 -21.46
CA ILE A 29 2.38 -6.92 -20.63
C ILE A 29 3.38 -5.78 -20.37
N THR A 30 3.74 -5.01 -21.40
CA THR A 30 4.60 -3.83 -21.24
C THR A 30 3.98 -2.81 -20.27
N ALA A 31 2.68 -2.54 -20.40
CA ALA A 31 1.97 -1.63 -19.51
C ALA A 31 1.94 -2.14 -18.06
N ARG A 32 1.83 -3.46 -17.85
CA ARG A 32 1.94 -4.06 -16.51
C ARG A 32 3.32 -3.87 -15.91
N GLY A 33 4.38 -4.11 -16.69
CA GLY A 33 5.76 -3.87 -16.23
C GLY A 33 5.99 -2.42 -15.80
N ALA A 34 5.58 -1.46 -16.64
CA ALA A 34 5.69 -0.03 -16.31
C ALA A 34 4.88 0.37 -15.08
N LEU A 35 3.72 -0.28 -14.85
CA LEU A 35 2.90 -0.04 -13.68
C LEU A 35 3.60 -0.53 -12.40
N ASP A 36 4.21 -1.70 -12.44
CA ASP A 36 4.94 -2.24 -11.29
C ASP A 36 6.19 -1.41 -10.98
N GLU A 37 6.94 -0.99 -11.99
CA GLU A 37 8.06 -0.05 -11.84
C GLU A 37 7.61 1.29 -11.20
N ALA A 38 6.50 1.86 -11.68
CA ALA A 38 5.95 3.09 -11.12
C ALA A 38 5.52 2.93 -9.65
N ARG A 39 5.00 1.75 -9.26
CA ARG A 39 4.66 1.44 -7.87
C ARG A 39 5.89 1.35 -6.98
N GLU A 40 6.98 0.76 -7.47
CA GLU A 40 8.25 0.71 -6.75
C GLU A 40 8.84 2.10 -6.56
N ALA A 41 8.88 2.91 -7.62
CA ALA A 41 9.32 4.30 -7.56
C ALA A 41 8.48 5.12 -6.58
N LEU A 42 7.15 4.93 -6.58
CA LEU A 42 6.25 5.58 -5.62
C LEU A 42 6.57 5.17 -4.18
N LYS A 43 6.77 3.87 -3.93
CA LYS A 43 7.10 3.36 -2.60
C LYS A 43 8.41 3.94 -2.06
N GLU A 44 9.41 4.09 -2.94
CA GLU A 44 10.68 4.72 -2.61
C GLU A 44 10.53 6.22 -2.35
N ALA A 45 9.82 6.94 -3.22
CA ALA A 45 9.53 8.36 -3.04
C ALA A 45 8.82 8.63 -1.69
N GLU A 46 7.81 7.84 -1.35
CA GLU A 46 7.12 7.93 -0.05
C GLU A 46 8.04 7.65 1.14
N LYS A 47 9.01 6.74 0.99
CA LYS A 47 9.98 6.44 2.04
C LYS A 47 10.93 7.63 2.22
N ASN A 48 11.44 8.18 1.13
CA ASN A 48 12.35 9.32 1.15
C ASN A 48 11.66 10.56 1.72
N ASP A 49 10.40 10.81 1.34
CA ASP A 49 9.56 11.87 1.92
C ASP A 49 9.42 11.72 3.44
N ALA A 50 9.06 10.53 3.91
CA ALA A 50 8.97 10.25 5.35
C ALA A 50 10.30 10.43 6.08
N GLN A 51 11.41 10.01 5.48
CA GLN A 51 12.74 10.19 6.05
C GLN A 51 13.16 11.66 6.09
N ALA A 52 12.90 12.44 5.04
CA ALA A 52 13.21 13.85 4.98
C ALA A 52 12.42 14.64 6.03
N PHE A 53 11.11 14.36 6.16
CA PHE A 53 10.27 14.96 7.19
C PHE A 53 10.81 14.63 8.60
N GLN A 54 11.12 13.37 8.87
CA GLN A 54 11.69 12.96 10.16
C GLN A 54 13.06 13.58 10.43
N ALA A 55 13.92 13.71 9.41
CA ALA A 55 15.22 14.35 9.55
C ALA A 55 15.08 15.84 9.88
N ALA A 56 14.14 16.54 9.25
CA ALA A 56 13.83 17.93 9.55
C ALA A 56 13.38 18.11 11.01
N VAL A 57 12.51 17.20 11.49
CA VAL A 57 12.02 17.25 12.88
C VAL A 57 13.11 16.88 13.89
N ASN A 58 13.79 15.76 13.68
CA ASN A 58 14.71 15.21 14.69
C ASN A 58 16.07 15.90 14.71
N ASN A 59 16.59 16.27 13.54
CA ASN A 59 17.95 16.80 13.38
C ASN A 59 17.96 18.28 12.98
N GLY A 60 16.93 18.73 12.27
CA GLY A 60 16.81 20.11 11.79
C GLY A 60 16.23 21.08 12.81
N GLY A 61 15.78 20.60 13.97
CA GLY A 61 15.19 21.43 15.02
C GLY A 61 13.80 21.98 14.68
N TRP A 62 13.15 21.47 13.64
CA TRP A 62 11.80 21.88 13.25
C TRP A 62 10.75 21.14 14.08
N THR A 63 9.68 21.83 14.45
CA THR A 63 8.49 21.14 14.96
C THR A 63 7.54 20.76 13.81
N ALA A 64 6.72 19.73 14.01
CA ALA A 64 5.72 19.31 13.02
C ALA A 64 4.72 20.43 12.70
N ASP A 65 4.39 21.26 13.68
CA ASP A 65 3.48 22.40 13.52
C ASP A 65 4.10 23.53 12.68
N GLU A 66 5.41 23.78 12.82
CA GLU A 66 6.13 24.73 11.98
C GLU A 66 6.24 24.25 10.53
N LEU A 67 6.55 22.97 10.31
CA LEU A 67 6.55 22.36 8.98
C LEU A 67 5.19 22.47 8.31
N LYS A 68 4.11 22.22 9.05
CA LYS A 68 2.75 22.38 8.55
C LYS A 68 2.41 23.83 8.22
N LYS A 69 2.89 24.79 9.02
CA LYS A 69 2.68 26.23 8.81
C LYS A 69 3.36 26.75 7.54
N ILE A 70 4.47 26.14 7.13
CA ILE A 70 5.16 26.44 5.86
C ILE A 70 4.65 25.60 4.68
N GLY A 71 3.62 24.77 4.88
CA GLY A 71 2.98 23.97 3.83
C GLY A 71 3.56 22.57 3.62
N LEU A 72 4.50 22.13 4.45
CA LEU A 72 5.01 20.76 4.46
C LEU A 72 4.13 19.89 5.37
N ALA A 73 3.11 19.28 4.77
CA ALA A 73 2.21 18.40 5.51
C ALA A 73 2.92 17.10 5.92
N GLU A 74 2.45 16.48 7.02
CA GLU A 74 2.96 15.18 7.44
C GLU A 74 2.73 14.11 6.34
N PRO A 75 3.76 13.32 5.99
CA PRO A 75 3.62 12.20 5.06
C PRO A 75 2.54 11.22 5.51
N ASP A 76 1.76 10.66 4.58
CA ASP A 76 0.66 9.74 4.89
C ASP A 76 1.12 8.53 5.73
N LYS A 77 2.34 8.03 5.47
CA LYS A 77 2.97 6.96 6.27
C LYS A 77 3.14 7.36 7.75
N VAL A 78 3.54 8.61 8.02
CA VAL A 78 3.71 9.12 9.39
C VAL A 78 2.35 9.24 10.07
N GLN A 79 1.36 9.82 9.38
CA GLN A 79 0.00 9.94 9.89
C GLN A 79 -0.62 8.57 10.21
N ARG A 80 -0.43 7.57 9.33
CA ARG A 80 -0.95 6.22 9.53
C ARG A 80 -0.35 5.53 10.76
N VAL A 81 0.95 5.71 11.00
CA VAL A 81 1.63 5.18 12.19
C VAL A 81 1.14 5.87 13.46
N GLN A 82 1.01 7.20 13.46
CA GLN A 82 0.47 7.95 14.60
C GLN A 82 -0.96 7.52 14.96
N ARG A 83 -1.83 7.35 13.95
CA ARG A 83 -3.21 6.84 14.15
C ARG A 83 -3.22 5.45 14.79
N ARG A 84 -2.34 4.54 14.34
CA ARG A 84 -2.22 3.19 14.94
C ARG A 84 -1.77 3.25 16.39
N ARG A 85 -0.78 4.09 16.72
CA ARG A 85 -0.30 4.24 18.11
C ARG A 85 -1.40 4.76 19.04
N LYS A 86 -2.19 5.74 18.58
CA LYS A 86 -3.30 6.31 19.36
C LYS A 86 -4.44 5.31 19.60
N ALA A 87 -4.68 4.38 18.67
CA ALA A 87 -5.68 3.34 18.85
C ALA A 87 -5.26 2.30 19.91
N THR A 88 -3.99 1.89 19.93
CA THR A 88 -3.48 0.91 20.90
C THR A 88 -3.43 1.44 22.33
N SER A 89 -3.18 2.74 22.54
CA SER A 89 -3.18 3.35 23.88
C SER A 89 -4.56 3.38 24.56
N THR A 90 -5.65 3.27 23.80
CA THR A 90 -7.03 3.26 24.32
C THR A 90 -7.52 1.88 24.76
N SER A 91 -6.78 0.80 24.48
CA SER A 91 -7.21 -0.58 24.75
C SER A 91 -6.56 -1.24 25.97
N SER A 92 -5.66 -0.55 26.67
CA SER A 92 -4.91 -1.10 27.82
C SER A 92 -5.53 -0.87 29.19
N ASP A 93 -6.74 -0.29 29.29
CA ASP A 93 -7.33 0.14 30.58
C ASP A 93 -8.49 -0.75 31.12
N THR A 94 -8.79 -1.91 30.53
CA THR A 94 -10.03 -2.66 30.87
C THR A 94 -9.86 -4.05 31.52
N HIS A 95 -8.66 -4.52 31.85
CA HIS A 95 -8.51 -5.81 32.55
C HIS A 95 -7.52 -5.75 33.72
N ALA A 96 -7.87 -5.02 34.78
CA ALA A 96 -7.19 -5.14 36.08
C ALA A 96 -8.14 -4.82 37.23
N SER A 97 -9.26 -5.54 37.38
CA SER A 97 -10.08 -5.53 38.59
C SER A 97 -11.03 -6.73 38.64
N SER A 98 -10.52 -7.89 39.07
CA SER A 98 -11.32 -8.89 39.80
C SER A 98 -10.41 -9.99 40.36
N ALA A 99 -9.59 -9.63 41.33
CA ALA A 99 -9.12 -10.55 42.34
C ALA A 99 -9.55 -9.98 43.69
N GLN A 100 -10.06 -10.86 44.57
CA GLN A 100 -10.11 -10.74 46.04
C GLN A 100 -11.50 -10.77 46.68
N ASN A 101 -12.00 -11.99 46.98
CA ASN A 101 -12.62 -12.38 48.26
C ASN A 101 -13.01 -13.87 48.16
N GLY A 102 -12.78 -14.78 49.10
CA GLY A 102 -12.14 -14.79 50.41
C GLY A 102 -12.03 -16.26 50.83
N GLY A 103 -11.02 -16.59 51.63
CA GLY A 103 -10.77 -17.95 52.11
C GLY A 103 -11.86 -18.45 53.07
N GLY A 104 -12.17 -19.73 52.97
CA GLY A 104 -12.97 -20.49 53.93
C GLY A 104 -12.42 -21.91 53.97
N THR A 105 -11.64 -22.20 55.01
CA THR A 105 -11.10 -23.52 55.32
C THR A 105 -12.25 -24.45 55.71
N GLU A 106 -12.47 -25.52 54.96
CA GLU A 106 -13.38 -26.60 55.38
C GLU A 106 -12.54 -27.77 55.89
N SER A 107 -12.46 -27.86 57.21
CA SER A 107 -12.17 -29.09 57.95
C SER A 107 -13.51 -29.71 58.31
N GLU A 108 -13.74 -30.99 57.97
CA GLU A 108 -14.22 -32.02 58.91
C GLU A 108 -14.55 -33.35 58.21
N GLN A 109 -14.05 -34.42 58.84
CA GLN A 109 -14.54 -35.81 58.97
C GLN A 109 -14.67 -36.72 57.75
#